data_AF-A0A2E3Q4F4-F1
#
_entry.id   AF-A0A2E3Q4F4-F1
#
_cell.length_a   1.000
_cell.length_b   1.000
_cell.length_c   1.000
_cell.angle_alpha   90.00
_cell.angle_beta   90.00
_cell.angle_gamma   90.00
#
_symmetry.space_group_name_H-M   'P 1'
#
loop_
_entity.id
_entity.type
_entity.pdbx_description
1 polymer ?
#
loop_
_entity_poly.entity_id
_entity_poly.type
_entity_poly.pdbx_seq_one_letter_code
_entity_poly.pdbx_strand_id
1 'polypeptide(L)'
;MRRVTNLPREWYEDLSPGVRRLHPPGIDFKWIDIVLAEAPAKETRSLLAGMHFNSEMVTAALDLDGESMRYRHLGSSLLRLELPAGVLVDSGDDYLLSILQNKEQLVTIRKRPMGIVEDACAGIGDQDAESTSMLAVTV
;
A
#
# COMPACT_ATOMS: atom_id res chain seq x y z
N MET A 1 -4.31 -20.72 5.80
CA MET A 1 -3.52 -19.78 4.97
C MET A 1 -4.30 -19.45 3.69
N ARG A 2 -5.00 -18.32 3.61
CA ARG A 2 -5.63 -17.89 2.34
C ARG A 2 -4.48 -17.69 1.34
N ARG A 3 -4.51 -18.42 0.21
CA ARG A 3 -3.48 -18.27 -0.83
C ARG A 3 -3.48 -16.82 -1.27
N VAL A 4 -2.29 -16.21 -1.32
CA VAL A 4 -2.12 -14.92 -1.98
C VAL A 4 -2.59 -15.11 -3.42
N THR A 5 -3.59 -14.34 -3.83
CA THR A 5 -4.06 -14.36 -5.21
C THR A 5 -2.89 -13.93 -6.09
N ASN A 6 -2.42 -14.82 -6.97
CA ASN A 6 -1.34 -14.45 -7.88
C ASN A 6 -1.90 -13.47 -8.90
N LEU A 7 -1.39 -12.23 -8.88
CA LEU A 7 -1.71 -11.26 -9.91
C LEU A 7 -1.11 -11.69 -11.25
N PRO A 8 -1.79 -11.42 -12.38
CA PRO A 8 -1.20 -11.54 -13.71
C PRO A 8 0.12 -10.77 -13.78
N ARG A 9 1.13 -11.32 -14.46
CA ARG A 9 2.48 -10.73 -14.51
C ARG A 9 2.45 -9.36 -15.17
N GLU A 10 1.54 -9.15 -16.09
CA GLU A 10 1.29 -7.91 -16.80
C GLU A 10 0.57 -6.85 -15.96
N TRP A 11 0.20 -7.11 -14.70
CA TRP A 11 -0.43 -6.15 -13.79
C TRP A 11 0.55 -5.54 -12.79
N TYR A 12 1.82 -5.96 -12.81
CA TYR A 12 2.82 -5.36 -11.94
C TYR A 12 4.25 -5.42 -12.51
N GLU A 13 5.06 -4.50 -12.04
CA GLU A 13 6.49 -4.41 -12.32
C GLU A 13 7.26 -4.42 -10.99
N ASP A 14 8.22 -5.33 -10.84
CA ASP A 14 9.12 -5.33 -9.68
C ASP A 14 10.18 -4.23 -9.86
N LEU A 15 10.22 -3.26 -8.96
CA LEU A 15 11.15 -2.12 -9.03
C LEU A 15 12.43 -2.38 -8.23
N SER A 16 12.29 -3.04 -7.08
CA SER A 16 13.37 -3.44 -6.19
C SER A 16 12.86 -4.54 -5.25
N PRO A 17 13.72 -5.17 -4.41
CA PRO A 17 13.25 -6.15 -3.43
C PRO A 17 12.12 -5.58 -2.56
N GLY A 18 11.00 -6.31 -2.50
CA GLY A 18 9.81 -5.91 -1.75
C GLY A 18 9.09 -4.65 -2.27
N VAL A 19 9.42 -4.11 -3.44
CA VAL A 19 8.77 -2.92 -4.01
C VAL A 19 8.26 -3.20 -5.42
N ARG A 20 6.97 -2.97 -5.64
CA ARG A 20 6.30 -3.20 -6.91
C ARG A 20 5.51 -1.98 -7.34
N ARG A 21 5.50 -1.72 -8.65
CA ARG A 21 4.51 -0.84 -9.27
C ARG A 21 3.33 -1.70 -9.69
N LEU A 22 2.14 -1.33 -9.25
CA LEU A 22 0.89 -1.98 -9.62
C LEU A 22 0.21 -1.19 -10.74
N HIS A 23 -0.31 -1.93 -11.71
CA HIS A 23 -1.05 -1.41 -12.86
C HIS A 23 -2.13 -2.41 -13.30
N PRO A 24 -3.07 -2.80 -12.41
CA PRO A 24 -4.26 -3.51 -12.84
C PRO A 24 -5.05 -2.67 -13.87
N PRO A 25 -5.80 -3.30 -14.78
CA PRO A 25 -6.75 -2.60 -15.64
C PRO A 25 -7.70 -1.73 -14.79
N GLY A 26 -8.05 -0.54 -15.27
CA GLY A 26 -9.04 0.31 -14.61
C GLY A 26 -8.51 1.38 -13.65
N ILE A 27 -7.19 1.48 -13.45
CA ILE A 27 -6.59 2.60 -12.71
C ILE A 27 -5.86 3.57 -13.64
N ASP A 28 -5.99 4.87 -13.36
CA ASP A 28 -5.30 5.97 -14.07
C ASP A 28 -4.19 6.63 -13.23
N PHE A 29 -3.97 6.13 -12.02
CA PHE A 29 -3.00 6.66 -11.08
C PHE A 29 -1.82 5.72 -10.86
N LYS A 30 -0.73 6.27 -10.32
CA LYS A 30 0.43 5.47 -9.95
C LYS A 30 0.19 4.77 -8.62
N TRP A 31 0.25 3.45 -8.60
CA TRP A 31 0.17 2.67 -7.37
C TRP A 31 1.49 1.95 -7.11
N ILE A 32 2.11 2.22 -5.96
CA ILE A 32 3.29 1.52 -5.47
C ILE A 32 2.92 0.65 -4.26
N ASP A 33 3.40 -0.58 -4.25
CA ASP A 33 3.20 -1.50 -3.15
C ASP A 33 4.56 -1.90 -2.55
N ILE A 34 4.65 -1.88 -1.23
CA ILE A 34 5.88 -2.11 -0.46
C ILE A 34 5.64 -3.18 0.59
N VAL A 35 6.46 -4.23 0.59
CA VAL A 35 6.46 -5.30 1.58
C VAL A 35 7.74 -5.19 2.43
N LEU A 36 7.61 -4.71 3.66
CA LEU A 36 8.74 -4.39 4.55
C LEU A 36 9.59 -5.60 4.95
N ALA A 37 9.01 -6.80 4.98
CA ALA A 37 9.79 -8.04 5.19
C ALA A 37 10.84 -8.28 4.10
N GLU A 38 10.67 -7.69 2.93
CA GLU A 38 11.52 -7.88 1.74
C GLU A 38 12.24 -6.58 1.31
N ALA A 39 11.69 -5.42 1.68
CA ALA A 39 12.23 -4.11 1.32
C ALA A 39 13.22 -3.56 2.37
N PRO A 40 14.42 -3.10 1.99
CA PRO A 40 15.36 -2.51 2.93
C PRO A 40 14.82 -1.19 3.54
N ALA A 41 14.74 -1.10 4.87
CA ALA A 41 14.11 0.03 5.57
C ALA A 41 14.68 1.41 5.18
N LYS A 42 16.00 1.51 4.98
CA LYS A 42 16.67 2.75 4.55
C LYS A 42 16.21 3.17 3.15
N GLU A 43 16.13 2.22 2.22
CA GLU A 43 15.71 2.46 0.84
C GLU A 43 14.23 2.81 0.78
N THR A 44 13.38 2.13 1.55
CA THR A 44 11.96 2.46 1.67
C THR A 44 11.75 3.89 2.16
N ARG A 45 12.48 4.32 3.21
CA ARG A 45 12.38 5.70 3.71
C ARG A 45 12.83 6.72 2.66
N SER A 46 13.93 6.47 1.97
CA SER A 46 14.41 7.33 0.88
C SER A 46 13.42 7.40 -0.30
N LEU A 47 12.81 6.27 -0.65
CA LEU A 47 11.78 6.18 -1.69
C LEU A 47 10.57 7.04 -1.35
N LEU A 48 10.03 6.89 -0.13
CA LEU A 48 8.86 7.66 0.32
C LEU A 48 9.16 9.17 0.43
N ALA A 49 10.37 9.54 0.82
CA ALA A 49 10.80 10.94 0.81
C ALA A 49 10.89 11.50 -0.63
N GLY A 50 11.43 10.72 -1.57
CA GLY A 50 11.46 11.06 -3.00
C GLY A 50 10.08 11.16 -3.64
N MET A 51 9.07 10.55 -3.01
CA MET A 51 7.65 10.63 -3.39
C MET A 51 6.92 11.85 -2.81
N HIS A 52 7.65 12.78 -2.20
CA HIS A 52 7.13 14.02 -1.61
C HIS A 52 6.18 13.81 -0.41
N PHE A 53 6.27 12.68 0.28
CA PHE A 53 5.63 12.53 1.59
C PHE A 53 6.48 13.21 2.66
N ASN A 54 5.83 13.91 3.60
CA ASN A 54 6.54 14.57 4.68
C ASN A 54 7.13 13.57 5.70
N SER A 55 8.16 13.99 6.43
CA SER A 55 8.92 13.11 7.34
C SER A 55 8.10 12.51 8.48
N GLU A 56 7.13 13.25 9.02
CA GLU A 56 6.21 12.77 10.06
C GLU A 56 5.35 11.64 9.53
N MET A 57 4.74 11.84 8.37
CA MET A 57 3.89 10.88 7.69
C MET A 57 4.68 9.61 7.30
N VAL A 58 5.89 9.76 6.78
CA VAL A 58 6.78 8.62 6.48
C VAL A 58 7.13 7.85 7.75
N THR A 59 7.39 8.55 8.85
CA THR A 59 7.72 7.89 10.12
C THR A 59 6.50 7.14 10.67
N ALA A 60 5.33 7.77 10.68
CA ALA A 60 4.08 7.14 11.10
C ALA A 60 3.67 5.95 10.22
N ALA A 61 3.97 5.98 8.92
CA ALA A 61 3.65 4.88 8.00
C ALA A 61 4.55 3.64 8.17
N LEU A 62 5.78 3.85 8.64
CA LEU A 62 6.81 2.81 8.81
C LEU A 62 6.97 2.30 10.24
N ASP A 63 6.38 2.98 11.23
CA ASP A 63 6.33 2.48 12.60
C ASP A 63 5.62 1.11 12.60
N LEU A 64 6.20 0.07 13.19
CA LEU A 64 5.61 -1.28 13.16
C LEU A 64 4.73 -1.58 14.37
N ASP A 65 4.81 -0.74 15.41
CA ASP A 65 4.21 -0.98 16.72
C ASP A 65 3.10 0.04 17.07
N GLY A 66 2.92 1.06 16.23
CA GLY A 66 1.85 2.04 16.35
C GLY A 66 0.43 1.51 16.04
N GLU A 67 -0.57 2.15 16.62
CA GLU A 67 -1.99 1.82 16.47
C GLU A 67 -2.56 2.24 15.10
N SER A 68 -3.79 1.82 14.82
CA SER A 68 -4.56 2.33 13.68
C SER A 68 -4.75 3.85 13.77
N MET A 69 -4.47 4.58 12.68
CA MET A 69 -4.58 6.04 12.68
C MET A 69 -4.92 6.59 11.30
N ARG A 70 -5.41 7.83 11.29
CA ARG A 70 -5.61 8.63 10.08
C ARG A 70 -4.93 9.99 10.25
N TYR A 71 -4.14 10.38 9.26
CA TYR A 71 -3.42 11.65 9.26
C TYR A 71 -3.54 12.32 7.88
N ARG A 72 -3.66 13.65 7.86
CA ARG A 72 -3.77 14.46 6.64
C ARG A 72 -2.90 15.69 6.77
N HIS A 73 -2.15 16.00 5.71
CA HIS A 73 -1.28 17.16 5.67
C HIS A 73 -0.99 17.56 4.23
N LEU A 74 -1.23 18.83 3.88
CA LEU A 74 -0.86 19.46 2.60
C LEU A 74 -1.15 18.60 1.36
N GLY A 75 -2.40 18.14 1.21
CA GLY A 75 -2.81 17.32 0.05
C GLY A 75 -2.27 15.89 0.04
N SER A 76 -1.64 15.45 1.13
CA SER A 76 -1.28 14.06 1.38
C SER A 76 -2.10 13.49 2.53
N SER A 77 -2.31 12.19 2.53
CA SER A 77 -2.97 11.47 3.61
C SER A 77 -2.31 10.13 3.90
N LEU A 78 -2.43 9.71 5.16
CA LEU A 78 -2.07 8.41 5.66
C LEU A 78 -3.31 7.80 6.30
N LEU A 79 -3.63 6.57 5.91
CA LEU A 79 -4.49 5.67 6.65
C LEU A 79 -3.65 4.47 7.07
N ARG A 80 -3.54 4.25 8.37
CA ARG A 80 -2.87 3.07 8.94
C ARG A 80 -3.92 2.20 9.60
N LEU A 81 -3.89 0.93 9.26
CA LEU A 81 -4.80 -0.09 9.76
C LEU A 81 -3.97 -1.21 10.36
N GLU A 82 -4.21 -1.44 11.64
CA GLU A 82 -3.88 -2.69 12.30
C GLU A 82 -5.07 -3.62 12.11
N LEU A 83 -4.85 -4.70 11.36
CA LEU A 83 -5.84 -5.70 11.05
C LEU A 83 -5.58 -6.92 11.95
N PRO A 84 -6.50 -7.25 12.86
CA PRO A 84 -6.30 -8.33 13.81
C PRO A 84 -6.01 -9.64 13.10
N ALA A 85 -4.99 -10.35 13.55
CA ALA A 85 -4.53 -11.58 12.90
C ALA A 85 -5.68 -12.60 12.75
N GLY A 86 -6.48 -12.77 13.80
CA GLY A 86 -7.63 -13.69 13.82
C GLY A 86 -8.74 -13.41 12.80
N VAL A 87 -8.73 -12.25 12.13
CA VAL A 87 -9.67 -11.92 11.05
C VAL A 87 -9.11 -12.29 9.67
N LEU A 88 -7.80 -12.38 9.50
CA LEU A 88 -7.15 -12.47 8.18
C LEU A 88 -6.27 -13.71 7.98
N VAL A 89 -5.63 -14.23 9.03
CA VAL A 89 -4.67 -15.34 8.97
C VAL A 89 -4.54 -16.07 10.32
N ASP A 90 -4.25 -17.37 10.30
CA ASP A 90 -3.89 -18.16 11.49
C ASP A 90 -2.47 -17.84 12.03
N SER A 91 -2.08 -16.56 12.06
CA SER A 91 -0.80 -16.14 12.66
C SER A 91 -1.06 -15.41 13.98
N GLY A 92 -0.11 -15.46 14.92
CA GLY A 92 -0.25 -14.77 16.21
C GLY A 92 -0.03 -13.26 16.15
N ASP A 93 0.52 -12.73 15.05
CA ASP A 93 0.87 -11.32 14.93
C ASP A 93 -0.18 -10.57 14.12
N ASP A 94 -0.54 -9.38 14.56
CA ASP A 94 -1.43 -8.49 13.82
C ASP A 94 -0.79 -8.02 12.52
N TYR A 95 -1.65 -7.69 11.56
CA TYR A 95 -1.24 -7.27 10.24
C TYR A 95 -1.29 -5.75 10.13
N LEU A 96 -0.21 -5.17 9.64
CA LEU A 96 -0.14 -3.74 9.39
C LEU A 96 -0.29 -3.43 7.91
N LEU A 97 -1.23 -2.53 7.60
CA LEU A 97 -1.40 -1.87 6.32
C LEU A 97 -1.34 -0.35 6.50
N SER A 98 -0.32 0.28 5.94
CA SER A 98 -0.28 1.73 5.77
C SER A 98 -0.61 2.09 4.33
N ILE A 99 -1.52 3.02 4.12
CA ILE A 99 -1.92 3.55 2.83
C ILE A 99 -1.59 5.03 2.83
N LEU A 100 -0.59 5.40 2.03
CA LEU A 100 -0.23 6.78 1.75
C LEU A 100 -0.84 7.20 0.43
N GLN A 101 -1.33 8.43 0.38
CA GLN A 101 -1.92 8.97 -0.84
C GLN A 101 -1.54 10.44 -0.96
N ASN A 102 -1.18 10.88 -2.16
CA ASN A 102 -1.13 12.30 -2.53
C ASN A 102 -1.90 12.50 -3.85
N LYS A 103 -1.76 13.63 -4.55
CA LYS A 103 -2.49 13.86 -5.82
C LYS A 103 -2.00 13.00 -7.00
N GLU A 104 -0.82 12.40 -6.91
CA GLU A 104 -0.12 11.74 -8.02
C GLU A 104 -0.12 10.22 -7.89
N GLN A 105 -0.15 9.71 -6.65
CA GLN A 105 0.05 8.30 -6.39
C GLN A 105 -0.59 7.80 -5.09
N LEU A 106 -0.82 6.50 -5.09
CA LEU A 106 -1.17 5.67 -3.94
C LEU A 106 0.04 4.80 -3.57
N VAL A 107 0.36 4.69 -2.30
CA VAL A 107 1.39 3.76 -1.80
C VAL A 107 0.80 2.88 -0.70
N THR A 108 0.82 1.57 -0.91
CA THR A 108 0.48 0.58 0.11
C THR A 108 1.77 0.05 0.72
N ILE A 109 1.84 -0.01 2.05
CA ILE A 109 2.98 -0.51 2.80
C ILE A 109 2.48 -1.59 3.75
N ARG A 110 3.12 -2.75 3.70
CA ARG A 110 2.71 -3.97 4.38
C ARG A 110 3.88 -4.56 5.13
N LYS A 111 3.65 -5.07 6.35
CA LYS A 111 4.73 -5.77 7.10
C LYS A 111 5.20 -7.04 6.39
N ARG A 112 4.28 -7.79 5.78
CA ARG A 112 4.52 -9.09 5.13
C ARG A 112 3.57 -9.30 3.94
N PRO A 113 3.86 -10.24 3.03
CA PRO A 113 2.97 -10.58 1.92
C PRO A 113 1.61 -11.04 2.46
N MET A 114 0.53 -10.42 1.99
CA MET A 114 -0.82 -10.81 2.34
C MET A 114 -1.80 -10.36 1.26
N GLY A 115 -2.66 -11.26 0.79
CA GLY A 115 -3.46 -11.08 -0.41
C GLY A 115 -4.43 -9.89 -0.48
N ILE A 116 -4.51 -8.98 0.50
CA ILE A 116 -5.45 -7.84 0.45
C ILE A 116 -5.18 -6.91 -0.72
N VAL A 117 -3.92 -6.58 -1.00
CA VAL A 117 -3.59 -5.69 -2.12
C VAL A 117 -3.84 -6.42 -3.45
N GLU A 118 -3.51 -7.71 -3.50
CA GLU A 118 -3.78 -8.55 -4.66
C GLU A 118 -5.29 -8.70 -4.92
N ASP A 119 -6.09 -8.91 -3.87
CA ASP A 119 -7.55 -8.99 -3.93
C ASP A 119 -8.15 -7.65 -4.37
N ALA A 120 -7.58 -6.52 -3.93
CA ALA A 120 -7.98 -5.19 -4.39
C ALA A 120 -7.67 -4.99 -5.88
N CYS A 121 -6.49 -5.41 -6.35
CA CYS A 121 -6.15 -5.37 -7.78
C CYS A 121 -7.09 -6.24 -8.62
N ALA A 122 -7.40 -7.46 -8.17
CA ALA A 122 -8.35 -8.35 -8.84
C ALA A 122 -9.75 -7.73 -8.89
N GLY A 123 -10.23 -7.20 -7.76
CA GLY A 123 -11.53 -6.55 -7.68
C GLY A 123 -11.66 -5.31 -8.57
N ILE A 124 -10.59 -4.54 -8.76
CA ILE A 124 -10.57 -3.41 -9.70
C ILE A 124 -10.51 -3.89 -11.15
N GLY A 125 -9.66 -4.87 -11.46
CA GLY A 125 -9.51 -5.41 -12.81
C GLY A 125 -10.75 -6.14 -13.34
N ASP A 126 -11.59 -6.66 -12.46
CA ASP A 126 -12.89 -7.27 -12.79
C ASP A 126 -13.98 -6.21 -13.10
N GLN A 127 -13.72 -4.91 -12.87
CA GLN A 127 -14.64 -3.81 -13.18
C GLN A 127 -14.30 -3.13 -14.50
N ASP A 128 -15.27 -2.42 -15.10
CA ASP A 128 -15.07 -1.68 -16.35
C ASP A 128 -13.89 -0.69 -16.24
N ALA A 129 -13.07 -0.63 -17.28
CA ALA A 129 -11.76 0.02 -17.31
C ALA A 129 -11.74 1.54 -17.07
N GLU A 130 -12.89 2.20 -16.93
CA GLU A 130 -13.02 3.64 -16.64
C GLU A 130 -13.52 3.96 -15.21
N SER A 131 -13.56 2.97 -14.31
CA SER A 131 -14.36 3.10 -13.07
C SER A 131 -13.61 3.55 -11.81
N THR A 132 -12.27 3.48 -11.73
CA THR A 132 -11.54 3.72 -10.47
C THR A 132 -10.61 4.93 -10.54
N SER A 133 -11.01 6.02 -9.90
CA SER A 133 -10.18 7.21 -9.70
C SER A 133 -9.77 7.38 -8.23
N MET A 134 -8.64 8.02 -8.01
CA MET A 134 -8.22 8.40 -6.66
C MET A 134 -9.14 9.47 -6.07
N LEU A 135 -9.70 9.20 -4.88
CA LEU A 135 -10.44 10.20 -4.12
C LEU A 135 -9.52 11.36 -3.75
N ALA A 136 -9.83 12.56 -4.23
CA ALA A 136 -9.03 13.75 -3.95
C ALA A 136 -8.92 13.99 -2.43
N VAL A 137 -7.70 14.20 -1.94
CA VAL A 137 -7.47 14.65 -0.57
C VAL A 137 -7.75 16.16 -0.52
N THR A 138 -8.98 16.54 -0.17
CA THR A 138 -9.33 17.94 0.08
C THR A 138 -8.72 18.43 1.40
N VAL A 139 -8.16 19.65 1.35
CA VAL A 139 -7.57 20.38 2.49
C VAL A 139 -8.69 20.97 3.35
#